data_AF-A0A521MVR7-F1
#
_entry.id   AF-A0A521MVR7-F1
#
_cell.length_a   1.000
_cell.length_b   1.000
_cell.length_c   1.000
_cell.angle_alpha   90.00
_cell.angle_beta   90.00
_cell.angle_gamma   90.00
#
_symmetry.space_group_name_H-M   'P 1'
#
loop_
_entity.id
_entity.type
_entity.pdbx_description
1 polymer ?
#
loop_
_entity_poly.entity_id
_entity_poly.type
_entity_poly.pdbx_seq_one_letter_code
_entity_poly.pdbx_strand_id
1 'polypeptide(L)'
;MTTFDGNAVVRSTRGTCSTSEAGTPPASEVSRDGGAVWEPISFGSVDVREILSLEYVTDSQIDLIARTGPTCVVTMVTSFTGGEFWASYPDRTSESVFADPDAAGAIKVYGVETEQPCSDLVEVKGFNGGAVALCSDGIHVYSVAEPGWQTVTASPESAIAVAADGSQVMTAADGGTSCDGLRIQSIGLEAAPYESENLACISRGIALSDATLALTGTKAILWSSATVLTSPDQGVTWASVLEN
;
A
#
# COMPACT_ATOMS: atom_id res chain seq x y z
N MET A 1 6.08 0.82 2.21
CA MET A 1 5.01 0.60 1.20
C MET A 1 5.59 -0.23 0.06
N THR A 2 4.76 -1.06 -0.57
CA THR A 2 5.14 -1.91 -1.70
C THR A 2 4.02 -1.89 -2.73
N THR A 3 4.37 -2.02 -4.00
CA THR A 3 3.47 -2.27 -5.13
C THR A 3 4.17 -3.13 -6.17
N PHE A 4 3.42 -3.80 -7.05
CA PHE A 4 4.00 -4.64 -8.10
C PHE A 4 3.03 -4.85 -9.28
N ASP A 5 3.56 -5.13 -10.46
CA ASP A 5 2.78 -5.42 -11.69
C ASP A 5 2.66 -6.93 -11.99
N GLY A 6 3.16 -7.77 -11.09
CA GLY A 6 3.26 -9.22 -11.26
C GLY A 6 4.60 -9.74 -11.78
N ASN A 7 5.52 -8.86 -12.18
CA ASN A 7 6.89 -9.16 -12.63
C ASN A 7 7.95 -8.33 -11.87
N ALA A 8 7.73 -7.02 -11.76
CA ALA A 8 8.55 -6.06 -11.07
C ALA A 8 7.86 -5.57 -9.79
N VAL A 9 8.66 -5.35 -8.76
CA VAL A 9 8.22 -4.95 -7.42
C VAL A 9 8.91 -3.64 -7.09
N VAL A 10 8.15 -2.66 -6.61
CA VAL A 10 8.69 -1.43 -6.04
C VAL A 10 8.41 -1.39 -4.56
N ARG A 11 9.43 -1.07 -3.78
CA ARG A 11 9.30 -0.75 -2.36
C ARG A 11 9.77 0.68 -2.12
N SER A 12 9.17 1.31 -1.12
CA SER A 12 9.60 2.63 -0.69
C SER A 12 9.39 2.86 0.80
N THR A 13 10.33 3.57 1.41
CA THR A 13 10.10 4.30 2.65
C THR A 13 9.27 5.56 2.35
N ARG A 14 8.57 6.07 3.37
CA ARG A 14 7.73 7.27 3.23
C ARG A 14 8.57 8.55 3.08
N GLY A 15 9.69 8.67 3.78
CA GLY A 15 10.40 9.96 3.92
C GLY A 15 9.65 10.94 4.83
N THR A 16 10.13 12.18 4.92
CA THR A 16 9.46 13.27 5.64
C THR A 16 9.62 14.58 4.89
N CYS A 17 8.50 15.24 4.59
CA CYS A 17 8.55 16.56 3.97
C CYS A 17 8.55 17.63 5.06
N SER A 18 9.63 18.40 5.10
CA SER A 18 9.75 19.57 5.94
C SER A 18 10.09 20.79 5.10
N THR A 19 9.50 21.92 5.47
CA THR A 19 9.85 23.24 4.93
C THR A 19 11.18 23.76 5.49
N SER A 20 11.69 23.13 6.55
CA SER A 20 13.09 23.23 6.98
C SER A 20 13.90 22.07 6.39
N GLU A 21 15.17 22.29 6.04
CA GLU A 21 16.04 21.30 5.34
C GLU A 21 16.27 19.97 6.10
N ALA A 22 15.68 19.77 7.28
CA ALA A 22 15.84 18.59 8.12
C ALA A 22 14.97 17.37 7.72
N GLY A 23 14.36 17.37 6.53
CA GLY A 23 13.59 16.23 6.03
C GLY A 23 14.47 15.02 5.68
N THR A 24 13.93 13.81 5.80
CA THR A 24 14.59 12.59 5.31
C THR A 24 13.95 12.20 3.98
N PRO A 25 14.70 12.15 2.86
CA PRO A 25 14.12 11.76 1.59
C PRO A 25 13.64 10.30 1.62
N PRO A 26 12.63 9.93 0.82
CA PRO A 26 12.25 8.54 0.66
C PRO A 26 13.39 7.77 -0.02
N ALA A 27 13.53 6.51 0.37
CA ALA A 27 14.34 5.53 -0.31
C ALA A 27 13.41 4.60 -1.07
N SER A 28 13.45 4.66 -2.40
CA SER A 28 12.64 3.83 -3.29
C SER A 28 13.54 2.91 -4.10
N GLU A 29 13.15 1.66 -4.23
CA GLU A 29 13.91 0.64 -4.96
C GLU A 29 12.96 -0.23 -5.79
N VAL A 30 13.46 -0.71 -6.93
CA VAL A 30 12.77 -1.65 -7.81
C VAL A 30 13.52 -2.97 -7.86
N SER A 31 12.78 -4.06 -7.91
CA SER A 31 13.29 -5.39 -8.20
C SER A 31 12.54 -5.98 -9.39
N ARG A 32 13.26 -6.66 -10.29
CA ARG A 32 12.69 -7.31 -11.50
C ARG A 32 12.90 -8.82 -11.51
N ASP A 33 13.42 -9.36 -10.41
CA ASP A 33 13.70 -10.79 -10.21
C ASP A 33 12.94 -11.31 -8.97
N GLY A 34 11.77 -10.72 -8.71
CA GLY A 34 10.88 -11.10 -7.61
C GLY A 34 11.31 -10.58 -6.24
N GLY A 35 12.35 -9.77 -6.13
CA GLY A 35 12.86 -9.24 -4.86
C GLY A 35 14.23 -9.76 -4.46
N ALA A 36 14.95 -10.46 -5.35
CA ALA A 36 16.29 -10.97 -5.08
C ALA A 36 17.35 -9.85 -5.18
N VAL A 37 17.27 -9.01 -6.22
CA VAL A 37 18.11 -7.82 -6.39
C VAL A 37 17.25 -6.57 -6.40
N TRP A 38 17.73 -5.54 -5.71
CA TRP A 38 17.07 -4.23 -5.59
C TRP A 38 17.96 -3.14 -6.17
N GLU A 39 17.39 -2.34 -7.06
CA GLU A 39 18.04 -1.19 -7.68
C GLU A 39 17.40 0.09 -7.17
N PRO A 40 18.19 1.11 -6.80
CA PRO A 40 17.64 2.39 -6.36
C PRO A 40 16.90 3.09 -7.51
N ILE A 41 15.71 3.64 -7.21
CA ILE A 41 14.96 4.50 -8.12
C ILE A 41 15.45 5.94 -7.93
N SER A 42 15.73 6.61 -9.04
CA SER A 42 15.96 8.06 -9.05
C SER A 42 14.73 8.76 -9.63
N PHE A 43 14.21 9.77 -8.91
CA PHE A 43 13.14 10.63 -9.39
C PHE A 43 13.62 11.74 -10.34
N GLY A 44 14.90 11.68 -10.77
CA GLY A 44 15.49 12.65 -11.68
C GLY A 44 15.45 14.07 -11.11
N SER A 45 14.80 14.98 -11.82
CA SER A 45 14.63 16.38 -11.40
C SER A 45 13.45 16.61 -10.47
N VAL A 46 12.61 15.61 -10.20
CA VAL A 46 11.47 15.74 -9.28
C VAL A 46 11.98 15.59 -7.84
N ASP A 47 11.89 16.65 -7.06
CA ASP A 47 12.25 16.67 -5.63
C ASP A 47 11.14 16.01 -4.79
N VAL A 48 11.09 14.67 -4.80
CA VAL A 48 10.16 13.87 -3.99
C VAL A 48 10.68 13.78 -2.55
N ARG A 49 9.90 14.28 -1.59
CA ARG A 49 10.31 14.36 -0.18
C ARG A 49 9.52 13.48 0.78
N GLU A 50 8.27 13.22 0.46
CA GLU A 50 7.40 12.32 1.23
C GLU A 50 6.43 11.61 0.29
N ILE A 51 6.36 10.28 0.33
CA ILE A 51 5.44 9.47 -0.47
C ILE A 51 4.24 9.08 0.38
N LEU A 52 3.07 9.48 -0.07
CA LEU A 52 1.78 9.31 0.60
C LEU A 52 1.03 8.07 0.08
N SER A 53 1.19 7.77 -1.21
CA SER A 53 0.64 6.59 -1.88
C SER A 53 1.55 6.15 -3.03
N LEU A 54 1.52 4.88 -3.38
CA LEU A 54 2.38 4.25 -4.40
C LEU A 54 1.63 3.09 -5.05
N GLU A 55 1.54 3.10 -6.39
CA GLU A 55 0.76 2.15 -7.17
C GLU A 55 1.42 1.83 -8.52
N TYR A 56 1.42 0.55 -8.90
CA TYR A 56 1.60 0.11 -10.28
C TYR A 56 0.26 0.13 -10.99
N VAL A 57 0.12 0.97 -12.00
CA VAL A 57 -1.10 1.07 -12.81
C VAL A 57 -1.03 0.10 -14.00
N THR A 58 0.15 0.01 -14.63
CA THR A 58 0.47 -0.98 -15.67
C THR A 58 1.93 -1.42 -15.52
N ASP A 59 2.37 -2.39 -16.30
CA ASP A 59 3.78 -2.85 -16.30
C ASP A 59 4.82 -1.73 -16.55
N SER A 60 4.43 -0.68 -17.26
CA SER A 60 5.25 0.50 -17.52
C SER A 60 4.84 1.75 -16.72
N GLN A 61 3.68 1.77 -16.08
CA GLN A 61 3.18 2.96 -15.38
C GLN A 61 3.21 2.79 -13.86
N ILE A 62 3.92 3.69 -13.19
CA ILE A 62 3.98 3.77 -11.73
C ILE A 62 3.55 5.17 -11.33
N ASP A 63 2.57 5.24 -10.44
CA ASP A 63 2.06 6.48 -9.88
C ASP A 63 2.40 6.59 -8.40
N LEU A 64 2.80 7.79 -7.98
CA LEU A 64 2.97 8.18 -6.59
C LEU A 64 2.13 9.40 -6.31
N ILE A 65 1.50 9.42 -5.14
CA ILE A 65 1.13 10.69 -4.52
C ILE A 65 2.24 11.07 -3.56
N ALA A 66 2.84 12.24 -3.74
CA ALA A 66 3.96 12.69 -2.93
C ALA A 66 3.89 14.18 -2.61
N ARG A 67 4.52 14.59 -1.50
CA ARG A 67 4.85 15.98 -1.24
C ARG A 67 6.18 16.29 -1.91
N THR A 68 6.17 17.29 -2.78
CA THR A 68 7.33 17.64 -3.61
C THR A 68 7.82 19.06 -3.34
N GLY A 69 9.12 19.26 -3.54
CA GLY A 69 9.77 20.56 -3.41
C GLY A 69 9.84 21.10 -1.97
N PRO A 70 10.46 22.27 -1.78
CA PRO A 70 10.68 22.86 -0.45
C PRO A 70 9.41 23.34 0.24
N THR A 71 8.32 23.52 -0.51
CA THR A 71 7.01 23.93 0.03
C THR A 71 6.07 22.75 0.25
N CYS A 72 6.54 21.51 0.05
CA CYS A 72 5.80 20.27 0.33
C CYS A 72 4.44 20.17 -0.37
N VAL A 73 4.38 20.54 -1.64
CA VAL A 73 3.13 20.52 -2.42
C VAL A 73 2.75 19.07 -2.73
N VAL A 74 1.53 18.67 -2.37
CA VAL A 74 0.97 17.37 -2.75
C VAL A 74 0.83 17.31 -4.27
N THR A 75 1.45 16.33 -4.90
CA THR A 75 1.61 16.20 -6.34
C THR A 75 1.57 14.73 -6.74
N MET A 76 0.89 14.42 -7.84
CA MET A 76 1.05 13.11 -8.47
C MET A 76 2.36 13.08 -9.25
N VAL A 77 3.20 12.08 -9.01
CA VAL A 77 4.47 11.87 -9.71
C VAL A 77 4.37 10.54 -10.43
N THR A 78 4.51 10.57 -11.75
CA THR A 78 4.26 9.40 -12.60
C THR A 78 5.50 9.07 -13.41
N SER A 79 5.77 7.77 -13.52
CA SER A 79 6.64 7.21 -14.54
C SER A 79 5.80 6.44 -15.54
N PHE A 80 6.04 6.65 -16.83
CA PHE A 80 5.49 5.82 -17.92
C PHE A 80 6.52 4.84 -18.49
N THR A 81 7.67 4.70 -17.82
CA THR A 81 8.80 3.88 -18.27
C THR A 81 9.27 2.93 -17.18
N GLY A 82 8.36 2.44 -16.34
CA GLY A 82 8.65 1.46 -15.29
C GLY A 82 9.66 1.98 -14.25
N GLY A 83 9.64 3.28 -13.98
CA GLY A 83 10.47 3.94 -12.96
C GLY A 83 11.76 4.58 -13.46
N GLU A 84 12.03 4.58 -14.77
CA GLU A 84 13.25 5.20 -15.34
C GLU A 84 13.15 6.73 -15.44
N PHE A 85 12.03 7.25 -15.95
CA PHE A 85 11.79 8.68 -16.11
C PHE A 85 10.52 9.09 -15.36
N TRP A 86 10.56 10.26 -14.72
CA TRP A 86 9.51 10.75 -13.85
C TRP A 86 9.08 12.17 -14.22
N ALA A 87 7.79 12.43 -14.09
CA ALA A 87 7.20 13.76 -14.29
C ALA A 87 6.14 14.06 -13.23
N SER A 88 5.91 15.34 -12.97
CA SER A 88 4.95 15.84 -11.98
C SER A 88 3.64 16.30 -12.62
N TYR A 89 2.53 15.94 -11.98
CA TYR A 89 1.16 16.19 -12.40
C TYR A 89 0.30 16.66 -11.20
N PRO A 90 0.48 17.89 -10.70
CA PRO A 90 -0.23 18.37 -9.51
C PRO A 90 -1.75 18.32 -9.65
N ASP A 91 -2.28 18.55 -10.87
CA ASP A 91 -3.71 18.57 -11.15
C ASP A 91 -4.37 17.17 -11.21
N ARG A 92 -3.60 16.07 -11.04
CA ARG A 92 -4.09 14.69 -11.12
C ARG A 92 -4.21 13.98 -9.78
N THR A 93 -3.95 14.66 -8.68
CA THR A 93 -4.08 14.09 -7.33
C THR A 93 -5.50 13.59 -7.01
N SER A 94 -6.52 14.09 -7.71
CA SER A 94 -7.91 13.60 -7.61
C SER A 94 -8.13 12.19 -8.18
N GLU A 95 -7.14 11.59 -8.83
CA GLU A 95 -7.24 10.23 -9.39
C GLU A 95 -6.86 9.15 -8.35
N SER A 96 -6.37 9.55 -7.18
CA SER A 96 -5.82 8.62 -6.19
C SER A 96 -6.49 8.70 -4.82
N VAL A 97 -6.18 7.70 -3.99
CA VAL A 97 -6.55 7.66 -2.58
C VAL A 97 -5.30 7.84 -1.72
N PHE A 98 -5.34 8.78 -0.77
CA PHE A 98 -4.25 9.02 0.18
C PHE A 98 -4.73 9.78 1.42
N ALA A 99 -4.04 9.59 2.54
CA ALA A 99 -4.23 10.41 3.74
C ALA A 99 -3.65 11.81 3.49
N ASP A 100 -4.44 12.87 3.71
CA ASP A 100 -4.01 14.23 3.43
C ASP A 100 -3.14 14.78 4.57
N PRO A 101 -1.84 15.03 4.35
CA PRO A 101 -0.96 15.55 5.39
C PRO A 101 -1.28 17.01 5.78
N ASP A 102 -1.98 17.76 4.93
CA ASP A 102 -2.33 19.16 5.16
C ASP A 102 -3.74 19.31 5.79
N ALA A 103 -4.52 18.21 5.84
CA ALA A 103 -5.83 18.12 6.49
C ALA A 103 -5.85 16.94 7.47
N ALA A 104 -5.35 17.19 8.69
CA ALA A 104 -5.29 16.18 9.75
C ALA A 104 -6.66 15.53 9.98
N GLY A 105 -6.71 14.20 9.88
CA GLY A 105 -7.95 13.44 10.02
C GLY A 105 -8.75 13.26 8.73
N ALA A 106 -8.21 13.65 7.58
CA ALA A 106 -8.86 13.46 6.30
C ALA A 106 -8.10 12.51 5.37
N ILE A 107 -8.88 11.78 4.58
CA ILE A 107 -8.44 10.97 3.45
C ILE A 107 -9.01 11.60 2.19
N LYS A 108 -8.18 11.84 1.18
CA LYS A 108 -8.66 12.12 -0.17
C LYS A 108 -9.05 10.80 -0.80
N VAL A 109 -10.32 10.64 -1.14
CA VAL A 109 -10.86 9.52 -1.91
C VAL A 109 -11.25 10.06 -3.27
N TYR A 110 -10.39 9.86 -4.28
CA TYR A 110 -10.62 10.36 -5.64
C TYR A 110 -10.95 11.86 -5.69
N GLY A 111 -10.14 12.66 -4.97
CA GLY A 111 -10.29 14.11 -4.87
C GLY A 111 -11.34 14.60 -3.88
N VAL A 112 -12.21 13.71 -3.37
CA VAL A 112 -13.20 14.06 -2.34
C VAL A 112 -12.56 13.92 -0.96
N GLU A 113 -12.66 14.98 -0.16
CA GLU A 113 -12.24 14.94 1.23
C GLU A 113 -13.22 14.13 2.07
N THR A 114 -12.71 13.10 2.72
CA THR A 114 -13.48 12.16 3.53
C THR A 114 -12.86 12.08 4.92
N GLU A 115 -13.65 12.23 5.98
CA GLU A 115 -13.18 12.05 7.35
C GLU A 115 -12.67 10.62 7.54
N GLN A 116 -11.52 10.45 8.19
CA GLN A 116 -10.95 9.13 8.48
C GLN A 116 -11.85 8.32 9.44
N PRO A 117 -11.85 6.98 9.35
CA PRO A 117 -12.72 6.15 10.19
C PRO A 117 -12.26 6.05 11.65
N CYS A 118 -10.99 6.39 11.94
CA CYS A 118 -10.35 6.18 13.23
C CYS A 118 -9.30 7.28 13.48
N SER A 119 -8.92 7.55 14.74
CA SER A 119 -7.86 8.53 15.04
C SER A 119 -6.45 8.08 14.63
N ASP A 120 -6.25 6.75 14.57
CA ASP A 120 -4.94 6.12 14.44
C ASP A 120 -4.83 5.40 13.09
N LEU A 121 -5.00 6.16 12.01
CA LEU A 121 -4.85 5.65 10.64
C LEU A 121 -3.39 5.21 10.40
N VAL A 122 -3.20 3.94 10.03
CA VAL A 122 -1.89 3.35 9.74
C VAL A 122 -1.59 3.42 8.24
N GLU A 123 -2.53 2.97 7.41
CA GLU A 123 -2.38 2.92 5.96
C GLU A 123 -3.74 3.09 5.28
N VAL A 124 -3.76 3.66 4.08
CA VAL A 124 -4.93 3.68 3.21
C VAL A 124 -4.57 3.20 1.82
N LYS A 125 -5.42 2.38 1.21
CA LYS A 125 -5.32 1.91 -0.17
C LYS A 125 -6.57 2.27 -0.94
N GLY A 126 -6.40 2.72 -2.18
CA GLY A 126 -7.50 2.84 -3.12
C GLY A 126 -7.79 1.51 -3.79
N PHE A 127 -9.02 1.34 -4.26
CA PHE A 127 -9.42 0.28 -5.19
C PHE A 127 -10.54 0.81 -6.07
N ASN A 128 -10.86 0.12 -7.17
CA ASN A 128 -11.90 0.58 -8.08
C ASN A 128 -13.26 0.69 -7.37
N GLY A 129 -13.68 1.94 -7.10
CA GLY A 129 -14.94 2.23 -6.41
C GLY A 129 -14.83 2.55 -4.92
N GLY A 130 -13.61 2.71 -4.36
CA GLY A 130 -13.51 3.04 -2.93
C GLY A 130 -12.10 3.12 -2.35
N ALA A 131 -12.06 3.00 -1.03
CA ALA A 131 -10.84 3.01 -0.24
C ALA A 131 -10.93 2.01 0.92
N VAL A 132 -9.78 1.49 1.33
CA VAL A 132 -9.62 0.68 2.55
C VAL A 132 -8.66 1.37 3.47
N ALA A 133 -9.08 1.58 4.71
CA ALA A 133 -8.26 2.12 5.78
C ALA A 133 -7.87 1.00 6.73
N LEU A 134 -6.57 0.88 6.99
CA LEU A 134 -6.02 0.13 8.11
C LEU A 134 -5.87 1.07 9.30
N CYS A 135 -6.56 0.75 10.37
CA CYS A 135 -6.53 1.44 11.65
C CYS A 135 -6.02 0.51 12.74
N SER A 136 -5.60 1.07 13.88
CA SER A 136 -5.24 0.27 15.07
C SER A 136 -6.42 -0.53 15.64
N ASP A 137 -7.66 -0.13 15.34
CA ASP A 137 -8.90 -0.82 15.76
C ASP A 137 -9.45 -1.80 14.70
N GLY A 138 -8.81 -1.91 13.54
CA GLY A 138 -9.17 -2.84 12.49
C GLY A 138 -9.22 -2.23 11.09
N ILE A 139 -9.93 -2.91 10.19
CA ILE A 139 -10.05 -2.56 8.78
C ILE A 139 -11.41 -1.93 8.53
N HIS A 140 -11.40 -0.81 7.81
CA HIS A 140 -12.61 -0.11 7.40
C HIS A 140 -12.62 0.06 5.89
N VAL A 141 -13.79 -0.17 5.28
CA VAL A 141 -14.00 -0.04 3.84
C VAL A 141 -14.91 1.15 3.59
N TYR A 142 -14.54 2.00 2.64
CA TYR A 142 -15.34 3.09 2.12
C TYR A 142 -15.74 2.78 0.68
N SER A 143 -17.04 2.83 0.38
CA SER A 143 -17.58 2.71 -0.98
C SER A 143 -18.01 4.07 -1.50
N VAL A 144 -17.62 4.42 -2.73
CA VAL A 144 -18.11 5.66 -3.36
C VAL A 144 -19.58 5.55 -3.76
N ALA A 145 -20.08 4.34 -3.98
CA ALA A 145 -21.48 4.10 -4.36
C ALA A 145 -22.42 4.28 -3.16
N GLU A 146 -21.94 3.93 -1.96
CA GLU A 146 -22.64 4.10 -0.69
C GLU A 146 -21.70 4.78 0.32
N PRO A 147 -21.54 6.12 0.25
CA PRO A 147 -20.59 6.85 1.08
C PRO A 147 -20.78 6.62 2.57
N GLY A 148 -19.70 6.21 3.23
CA GLY A 148 -19.65 5.95 4.66
C GLY A 148 -18.66 4.82 4.95
N TRP A 149 -17.86 4.98 6.00
CA TRP A 149 -16.96 3.92 6.44
C TRP A 149 -17.76 2.79 7.09
N GLN A 150 -17.45 1.57 6.68
CA GLN A 150 -17.99 0.35 7.27
C GLN A 150 -16.84 -0.48 7.82
N THR A 151 -16.94 -0.83 9.10
CA THR A 151 -15.98 -1.71 9.75
C THR A 151 -16.16 -3.13 9.22
N VAL A 152 -15.05 -3.79 8.90
CA VAL A 152 -15.04 -5.18 8.46
C VAL A 152 -15.29 -6.09 9.66
N THR A 153 -16.25 -7.00 9.52
CA THR A 153 -16.58 -7.98 10.56
C THR A 153 -15.46 -9.00 10.69
N ALA A 154 -15.13 -9.37 11.92
CA ALA A 154 -14.00 -10.24 12.25
C ALA A 154 -12.64 -9.73 11.76
N SER A 155 -12.52 -8.42 11.50
CA SER A 155 -11.25 -7.79 11.16
C SER A 155 -10.21 -8.07 12.24
N PRO A 156 -8.96 -8.39 11.87
CA PRO A 156 -7.87 -8.42 12.83
C PRO A 156 -7.61 -7.02 13.39
N GLU A 157 -7.71 -6.84 14.70
CA GLU A 157 -7.22 -5.63 15.40
C GLU A 157 -5.68 -5.49 15.29
N SER A 158 -4.99 -6.59 14.96
CA SER A 158 -3.54 -6.68 14.81
C SER A 158 -3.07 -6.68 13.35
N ALA A 159 -3.89 -6.20 12.39
CA ALA A 159 -3.41 -6.03 11.03
C ALA A 159 -2.28 -4.99 10.97
N ILE A 160 -1.24 -5.32 10.22
CA ILE A 160 -0.04 -4.50 10.06
C ILE A 160 0.18 -4.06 8.61
N ALA A 161 -0.50 -4.71 7.67
CA ALA A 161 -0.42 -4.39 6.25
C ALA A 161 -1.75 -4.66 5.56
N VAL A 162 -2.07 -3.82 4.56
CA VAL A 162 -3.25 -3.98 3.70
C VAL A 162 -2.88 -3.77 2.23
N ALA A 163 -3.50 -4.55 1.36
CA ALA A 163 -3.46 -4.39 -0.08
C ALA A 163 -4.89 -4.47 -0.63
N ALA A 164 -5.18 -3.75 -1.69
CA ALA A 164 -6.46 -3.82 -2.37
C ALA A 164 -6.25 -3.80 -3.88
N ASP A 165 -7.02 -4.59 -4.60
CA ASP A 165 -7.09 -4.58 -6.06
C ASP A 165 -8.46 -5.08 -6.51
N GLY A 166 -9.05 -4.39 -7.49
CA GLY A 166 -10.40 -4.69 -7.98
C GLY A 166 -11.42 -4.78 -6.85
N SER A 167 -12.01 -5.96 -6.67
CA SER A 167 -13.03 -6.26 -5.66
C SER A 167 -12.49 -7.02 -4.44
N GLN A 168 -11.17 -7.06 -4.24
CA GLN A 168 -10.55 -7.81 -3.18
C GLN A 168 -9.60 -6.95 -2.34
N VAL A 169 -9.61 -7.22 -1.04
CA VAL A 169 -8.64 -6.72 -0.09
C VAL A 169 -7.92 -7.92 0.51
N MET A 170 -6.63 -7.76 0.75
CA MET A 170 -5.83 -8.70 1.51
C MET A 170 -5.20 -8.00 2.70
N THR A 171 -5.14 -8.68 3.83
CA THR A 171 -4.48 -8.17 5.03
C THR A 171 -3.48 -9.18 5.57
N ALA A 172 -2.44 -8.66 6.21
CA ALA A 172 -1.54 -9.45 7.03
C ALA A 172 -1.63 -8.96 8.47
N ALA A 173 -1.80 -9.89 9.41
CA ALA A 173 -1.95 -9.61 10.83
C ALA A 173 -1.13 -10.58 11.67
N ASP A 174 -0.81 -10.21 12.91
CA ASP A 174 -0.29 -11.17 13.89
C ASP A 174 -1.30 -12.32 14.07
N GLY A 175 -0.85 -13.54 13.82
CA GLY A 175 -1.68 -14.75 13.86
C GLY A 175 -1.98 -15.26 15.27
N GLY A 176 -1.29 -14.76 16.29
CA GLY A 176 -1.46 -15.13 17.69
C GLY A 176 -1.37 -16.64 17.92
N THR A 177 -2.26 -17.20 18.75
CA THR A 177 -2.24 -18.63 19.08
C THR A 177 -2.73 -19.54 17.96
N SER A 178 -3.47 -19.00 16.99
CA SER A 178 -3.99 -19.75 15.84
C SER A 178 -2.96 -19.92 14.72
N CYS A 179 -1.95 -19.05 14.70
CA CYS A 179 -0.90 -19.02 13.70
C CYS A 179 0.35 -18.37 14.30
N ASP A 180 1.41 -19.16 14.49
CA ASP A 180 2.71 -18.69 14.99
C ASP A 180 3.47 -17.93 13.88
N GLY A 181 3.01 -16.71 13.57
CA GLY A 181 3.52 -15.87 12.49
C GLY A 181 2.47 -14.89 11.97
N LEU A 182 2.46 -14.63 10.65
CA LEU A 182 1.45 -13.78 10.03
C LEU A 182 0.27 -14.59 9.53
N ARG A 183 -0.94 -14.16 9.89
CA ARG A 183 -2.19 -14.62 9.30
C ARG A 183 -2.53 -13.75 8.10
N ILE A 184 -2.77 -14.39 6.96
CA ILE A 184 -3.27 -13.73 5.76
C ILE A 184 -4.77 -13.90 5.69
N GLN A 185 -5.47 -12.81 5.44
CA GLN A 185 -6.92 -12.80 5.31
C GLN A 185 -7.34 -12.08 4.03
N SER A 186 -8.49 -12.48 3.48
CA SER A 186 -9.15 -11.78 2.38
C SER A 186 -10.45 -11.14 2.84
N ILE A 187 -10.82 -10.04 2.20
CA ILE A 187 -12.12 -9.39 2.32
C ILE A 187 -12.64 -9.13 0.92
N GLY A 188 -13.85 -9.62 0.62
CA GLY A 188 -14.53 -9.33 -0.65
C GLY A 188 -15.26 -7.99 -0.58
N LEU A 189 -15.22 -7.22 -1.66
CA LEU A 189 -15.81 -5.87 -1.75
C LEU A 189 -17.10 -5.82 -2.57
N GLU A 190 -17.71 -6.97 -2.87
CA GLU A 190 -18.89 -7.03 -3.75
C GLU A 190 -20.15 -6.42 -3.10
N ALA A 191 -20.35 -6.65 -1.80
CA ALA A 191 -21.46 -6.10 -1.04
C ALA A 191 -21.18 -6.11 0.46
N ALA A 192 -21.74 -5.14 1.18
CA ALA A 192 -21.76 -5.15 2.64
C ALA A 192 -22.80 -6.16 3.19
N PRO A 193 -22.62 -6.70 4.41
CA PRO A 193 -21.49 -6.45 5.32
C PRO A 193 -20.20 -7.10 4.83
N TYR A 194 -19.09 -6.40 5.01
CA TYR A 194 -17.77 -6.95 4.68
C TYR A 194 -17.30 -7.88 5.79
N GLU A 195 -16.85 -9.07 5.40
CA GLU A 195 -16.34 -10.09 6.31
C GLU A 195 -14.94 -10.52 5.87
N SER A 196 -14.11 -10.84 6.85
CA SER A 196 -12.77 -11.38 6.59
C SER A 196 -12.77 -12.91 6.64
N GLU A 197 -12.02 -13.52 5.73
CA GLU A 197 -11.78 -14.97 5.66
C GLU A 197 -10.29 -15.26 5.84
N ASN A 198 -9.96 -16.28 6.62
CA ASN A 198 -8.56 -16.72 6.78
C ASN A 198 -8.11 -17.53 5.56
N LEU A 199 -7.02 -17.10 4.93
CA LEU A 199 -6.45 -17.76 3.77
C LEU A 199 -5.24 -18.63 4.12
N ALA A 200 -4.31 -18.08 4.89
CA ALA A 200 -3.04 -18.74 5.16
C ALA A 200 -2.43 -18.35 6.51
N CYS A 201 -1.54 -19.21 7.00
CA CYS A 201 -0.65 -18.92 8.12
C CYS A 201 0.80 -19.00 7.64
N ILE A 202 1.54 -17.90 7.75
CA ILE A 202 2.94 -17.77 7.35
C ILE A 202 3.81 -17.78 8.61
N SER A 203 4.41 -18.93 8.91
CA SER A 203 4.99 -19.22 10.22
C SER A 203 6.51 -19.04 10.37
N ARG A 204 7.20 -18.45 9.38
CA ARG A 204 8.68 -18.47 9.34
C ARG A 204 9.31 -17.09 9.17
N GLY A 205 10.19 -16.72 10.10
CA GLY A 205 11.27 -15.73 9.87
C GLY A 205 10.83 -14.34 9.44
N ILE A 206 9.54 -14.02 9.64
CA ILE A 206 8.97 -12.72 9.31
C ILE A 206 8.87 -11.88 10.57
N ALA A 207 9.32 -10.62 10.47
CA ALA A 207 9.14 -9.65 11.52
C ALA A 207 7.68 -9.17 11.52
N LEU A 208 7.00 -9.32 12.66
CA LEU A 208 5.59 -8.93 12.82
C LEU A 208 5.39 -7.40 12.92
N SER A 209 6.46 -6.61 12.90
CA SER A 209 6.40 -5.16 13.14
C SER A 209 6.64 -4.30 11.90
N ASP A 210 7.08 -4.89 10.80
CA ASP A 210 7.43 -4.16 9.58
C ASP A 210 7.14 -5.06 8.38
N ALA A 211 5.89 -5.05 7.96
CA ALA A 211 5.42 -5.78 6.79
C ALA A 211 4.64 -4.84 5.87
N THR A 212 4.72 -5.10 4.57
CA THR A 212 3.90 -4.44 3.57
C THR A 212 3.45 -5.47 2.57
N LEU A 213 2.22 -5.28 2.10
CA LEU A 213 1.54 -6.17 1.20
C LEU A 213 1.21 -5.43 -0.09
N ALA A 214 1.24 -6.13 -1.22
CA ALA A 214 0.65 -5.67 -2.46
C ALA A 214 -0.10 -6.81 -3.15
N LEU A 215 -1.14 -6.45 -3.90
CA LEU A 215 -2.04 -7.36 -4.61
C LEU A 215 -2.19 -6.88 -6.06
N THR A 216 -2.13 -7.81 -7.03
CA THR A 216 -2.46 -7.54 -8.42
C THR A 216 -3.07 -8.79 -9.06
N GLY A 217 -4.34 -8.70 -9.45
CA GLY A 217 -5.14 -9.83 -9.86
C GLY A 217 -5.06 -10.97 -8.83
N THR A 218 -4.61 -12.14 -9.28
CA THR A 218 -4.46 -13.30 -8.38
C THR A 218 -3.11 -13.39 -7.69
N LYS A 219 -2.18 -12.47 -7.95
CA LYS A 219 -0.85 -12.51 -7.34
C LYS A 219 -0.82 -11.60 -6.13
N ALA A 220 -0.07 -11.99 -5.11
CA ALA A 220 0.27 -11.11 -4.00
C ALA A 220 1.77 -11.19 -3.67
N ILE A 221 2.28 -10.13 -3.08
CA ILE A 221 3.63 -10.08 -2.54
C ILE A 221 3.59 -9.52 -1.13
N LEU A 222 4.32 -10.18 -0.24
CA LEU A 222 4.50 -9.79 1.14
C LEU A 222 5.99 -9.54 1.34
N TRP A 223 6.31 -8.31 1.73
CA TRP A 223 7.65 -7.95 2.13
C TRP A 223 7.68 -7.68 3.61
N SER A 224 8.65 -8.25 4.31
CA SER A 224 8.93 -7.93 5.69
C SER A 224 10.41 -8.05 5.99
N SER A 225 11.03 -6.95 6.41
CA SER A 225 12.47 -6.87 6.69
C SER A 225 13.31 -7.42 5.53
N ALA A 226 13.95 -8.58 5.69
CA ALA A 226 14.77 -9.20 4.63
C ALA A 226 14.01 -10.27 3.81
N THR A 227 12.76 -10.56 4.15
CA THR A 227 12.00 -11.66 3.55
C THR A 227 11.02 -11.11 2.53
N VAL A 228 11.06 -11.68 1.31
CA VAL A 228 10.07 -11.47 0.26
C VAL A 228 9.37 -12.79 0.01
N LEU A 229 8.05 -12.82 0.17
CA LEU A 229 7.21 -13.95 -0.20
C LEU A 229 6.27 -13.55 -1.33
N THR A 230 6.06 -14.47 -2.26
CA THR A 230 5.07 -14.31 -3.33
C THR A 230 3.98 -15.37 -3.22
N SER A 231 2.78 -15.00 -3.64
CA SER A 231 1.64 -15.89 -3.78
C SER A 231 1.09 -15.77 -5.20
N PRO A 232 0.88 -16.89 -5.92
CA PRO A 232 0.27 -16.88 -7.24
C PRO A 232 -1.27 -17.05 -7.21
N ASP A 233 -1.85 -17.28 -6.03
CA ASP A 233 -3.19 -17.81 -5.83
C ASP A 233 -3.99 -17.05 -4.75
N GLN A 234 -3.93 -15.72 -4.81
CA GLN A 234 -4.66 -14.79 -3.94
C GLN A 234 -4.35 -15.00 -2.46
N GLY A 235 -3.10 -15.28 -2.12
CA GLY A 235 -2.64 -15.37 -0.73
C GLY A 235 -2.90 -16.71 -0.05
N VAL A 236 -3.29 -17.74 -0.80
CA VAL A 236 -3.52 -19.10 -0.26
C VAL A 236 -2.20 -19.84 -0.04
N THR A 237 -1.31 -19.81 -1.02
CA THR A 237 0.04 -20.37 -0.92
C THR A 237 1.11 -19.29 -1.03
N TRP A 238 2.19 -19.45 -0.27
CA TRP A 238 3.29 -18.49 -0.19
C TRP A 238 4.63 -19.19 -0.32
N ALA A 239 5.50 -18.64 -1.16
CA ALA A 239 6.86 -19.12 -1.36
C ALA A 239 7.87 -17.98 -1.22
N SER A 240 9.02 -18.26 -0.59
CA SER A 240 10.13 -17.33 -0.56
C SER A 240 10.76 -17.21 -1.94
N VAL A 241 11.21 -16.00 -2.27
CA VAL A 241 11.92 -15.74 -3.53
C VAL A 241 13.38 -16.19 -3.48
N LEU A 242 13.90 -16.61 -2.31
CA LEU A 242 15.33 -16.80 -2.08
C LEU A 242 16.04 -17.84 -2.97
N GLU A 243 17.11 -17.30 -3.59
CA GLU A 243 18.41 -17.86 -3.95
C GLU A 243 18.45 -18.97 -5.01
N ASN A 244 18.56 -18.56 -6.28
CA ASN A 244 19.39 -19.29 -7.25
C ASN A 244 20.84 -18.81 -7.15
#